data_AF-A0A951WBH2-F1
#
_entry.id   AF-A0A951WBH2-F1
#
_cell.length_a   1.000
_cell.length_b   1.000
_cell.length_c   1.000
_cell.angle_alpha   90.00
_cell.angle_beta   90.00
_cell.angle_gamma   90.00
#
_symmetry.space_group_name_H-M   'P 1'
#
loop_
_entity.id
_entity.type
_entity.pdbx_description
1 polymer ?
#
loop_
_entity_poly.entity_id
_entity_poly.type
_entity_poly.pdbx_seq_one_letter_code
_entity_poly.pdbx_strand_id
1 'polypeptide(L)'
;MKRLIIILTLLCISELVFGQAAPAAPQGITANFSAKSIAAYQESSQNKIASFFEYLTLYSAEKNSELKKQIRENILLITDSDMELPDFTASTSAEIELETFLSKIENQSIQFKIKSAQNSGETGINSWINSYILSVTQSGKTSDFKLNQTIYFTSEEKQFGSKTKSVWEIKLGDIEMR
;
A
#
# COMPACT_ATOMS: atom_id res chain seq x y z
N MET A 1 67.60 -15.34 47.75
CA MET A 1 67.12 -14.48 48.86
C MET A 1 66.23 -13.38 48.28
N LYS A 2 65.10 -13.14 48.94
CA LYS A 2 64.01 -12.16 48.72
C LYS A 2 64.53 -10.77 48.29
N ARG A 3 63.88 -9.99 47.41
CA ARG A 3 62.69 -9.12 47.62
C ARG A 3 62.21 -8.63 46.23
N LEU A 4 60.98 -8.84 45.77
CA LEU A 4 59.75 -8.05 45.95
C LEU A 4 59.90 -6.53 45.69
N ILE A 5 59.26 -6.00 44.63
CA ILE A 5 58.29 -4.89 44.66
C ILE A 5 57.61 -4.74 43.28
N ILE A 6 56.29 -4.58 43.35
CA ILE A 6 55.28 -4.38 42.31
C ILE A 6 55.13 -2.88 42.01
N ILE A 7 55.10 -2.48 40.73
CA ILE A 7 54.47 -1.24 40.21
C ILE A 7 53.94 -1.63 38.80
N LEU A 8 52.72 -2.12 38.64
CA LEU A 8 51.42 -1.42 38.57
C LEU A 8 51.35 -0.33 37.47
N THR A 9 50.74 -0.72 36.35
CA THR A 9 49.78 0.04 35.52
C THR A 9 50.15 1.41 34.96
N LEU A 10 50.33 1.49 33.63
CA LEU A 10 49.88 2.50 32.65
C LEU A 10 50.58 2.08 31.33
N LEU A 11 49.95 1.83 30.18
CA LEU A 11 49.13 2.76 29.41
C LEU A 11 48.41 2.00 28.26
N CYS A 12 47.09 2.12 28.24
CA CYS A 12 46.16 2.27 27.09
C CYS A 12 46.41 1.45 25.80
N ILE A 13 45.62 0.40 25.55
CA ILE A 13 44.34 0.46 24.79
C ILE A 13 44.52 1.16 23.44
N SER A 14 45.03 0.43 22.46
CA SER A 14 44.75 0.66 21.04
C SER A 14 44.04 -0.59 20.55
N GLU A 15 42.97 -0.44 19.76
CA GLU A 15 42.02 -1.49 19.32
C GLU A 15 40.65 -1.46 20.02
N LEU A 16 40.03 -0.28 20.02
CA LEU A 16 38.58 -0.20 19.79
C LEU A 16 38.34 0.84 18.70
N VAL A 17 38.70 0.47 17.46
CA VAL A 17 38.10 1.11 16.29
C VAL A 17 36.64 0.66 16.31
N PHE A 18 35.79 1.46 16.96
CA PHE A 18 34.36 1.43 16.69
C PHE A 18 34.20 1.81 15.22
N GLY A 19 34.18 0.81 14.35
CA GLY A 19 33.66 0.99 13.00
C GLY A 19 32.21 1.45 13.18
N GLN A 20 31.97 2.74 12.98
CA GLN A 20 30.61 3.23 12.81
C GLN A 20 30.07 2.49 11.59
N ALA A 21 29.12 1.59 11.78
CA ALA A 21 28.38 1.02 10.68
C ALA A 21 27.84 2.20 9.87
N ALA A 22 28.27 2.32 8.61
CA ALA A 22 27.75 3.36 7.73
C ALA A 22 26.22 3.23 7.73
N PRO A 23 25.47 4.34 7.88
CA PRO A 23 24.01 4.26 7.78
C PRO A 23 23.68 3.60 6.44
N ALA A 24 22.77 2.61 6.47
CA ALA A 24 22.35 1.92 5.27
C ALA A 24 21.95 2.97 4.23
N ALA A 25 22.53 2.87 3.02
CA ALA A 25 22.16 3.77 1.93
C ALA A 25 20.65 3.69 1.71
N PRO A 26 19.96 4.82 1.44
CA PRO A 26 18.54 4.80 1.10
C PRO A 26 18.30 3.79 -0.03
N GLN A 27 17.28 2.95 0.12
CA GLN A 27 16.84 2.00 -0.89
C GLN A 27 15.38 2.27 -1.23
N GLY A 28 14.93 1.80 -2.40
CA GLY A 28 13.55 1.94 -2.86
C GLY A 28 13.16 3.39 -3.11
N ILE A 29 11.94 3.78 -2.72
CA ILE A 29 11.33 5.08 -3.01
C ILE A 29 12.22 6.22 -2.52
N THR A 30 12.74 6.13 -1.30
CA THR A 30 13.54 7.20 -0.67
C THR A 30 14.89 7.43 -1.35
N ALA A 31 15.38 6.45 -2.12
CA ALA A 31 16.60 6.57 -2.93
C ALA A 31 16.35 7.26 -4.28
N ASN A 32 15.11 7.21 -4.79
CA ASN A 32 14.76 7.64 -6.13
C ASN A 32 13.94 8.94 -6.16
N PHE A 33 13.30 9.31 -5.04
CA PHE A 33 12.37 10.44 -4.97
C PHE A 33 12.65 11.33 -3.77
N SER A 34 12.41 12.64 -3.96
CA SER A 34 12.44 13.60 -2.86
C SER A 34 11.25 13.39 -1.91
N ALA A 35 11.39 13.74 -0.63
CA ALA A 35 10.28 13.68 0.34
C ALA A 35 9.02 14.41 -0.14
N LYS A 36 9.18 15.56 -0.83
CA LYS A 36 8.06 16.31 -1.41
C LYS A 36 7.36 15.53 -2.52
N SER A 37 8.12 14.85 -3.38
CA SER A 37 7.58 14.00 -4.44
C SER A 37 6.82 12.81 -3.84
N ILE A 38 7.38 12.18 -2.79
CA ILE A 38 6.74 11.08 -2.08
C ILE A 38 5.39 11.53 -1.48
N ALA A 39 5.36 12.67 -0.81
CA ALA A 39 4.13 13.23 -0.25
C ALA A 39 3.05 13.48 -1.32
N ALA A 40 3.44 13.97 -2.51
CA ALA A 40 2.51 14.15 -3.62
C ALA A 40 1.95 12.81 -4.15
N TYR A 41 2.77 11.77 -4.21
CA TYR A 41 2.32 10.42 -4.58
C TYR A 41 1.41 9.80 -3.51
N GLN A 42 1.70 10.04 -2.24
CA GLN A 42 0.85 9.65 -1.12
C GLN A 42 -0.52 10.33 -1.21
N GLU A 43 -0.59 11.63 -1.46
CA GLU A 43 -1.84 12.35 -1.69
C GLU A 43 -2.58 11.82 -2.94
N SER A 44 -1.86 11.63 -4.05
CA SER A 44 -2.43 11.07 -5.28
C SER A 44 -3.01 9.67 -5.07
N SER A 45 -2.42 8.85 -4.19
CA SER A 45 -2.93 7.53 -3.90
C SER A 45 -4.29 7.55 -3.20
N GLN A 46 -4.61 8.59 -2.42
CA GLN A 46 -5.93 8.74 -1.80
C GLN A 46 -7.02 8.96 -2.86
N ASN A 47 -6.73 9.78 -3.88
CA ASN A 47 -7.63 9.96 -5.03
C ASN A 47 -7.80 8.64 -5.80
N LYS A 48 -6.73 7.85 -5.95
CA LYS A 48 -6.79 6.54 -6.61
C LYS A 48 -7.70 5.56 -5.85
N ILE A 49 -7.64 5.54 -4.51
CA ILE A 49 -8.54 4.74 -3.66
C ILE A 49 -9.99 5.20 -3.84
N ALA A 50 -10.25 6.52 -3.88
CA ALA A 50 -11.59 7.04 -4.13
C ALA A 50 -12.15 6.54 -5.47
N SER A 51 -11.37 6.66 -6.55
CA SER A 51 -11.75 6.15 -7.87
C SER A 51 -11.97 4.63 -7.88
N PHE A 52 -11.19 3.85 -7.12
CA PHE A 52 -11.40 2.41 -6.98
C PHE A 52 -12.79 2.08 -6.41
N PHE A 53 -13.19 2.73 -5.30
CA PHE A 53 -14.53 2.49 -4.72
C PHE A 53 -15.67 3.06 -5.57
N GLU A 54 -15.43 4.13 -6.32
CA GLU A 54 -16.37 4.61 -7.34
C GLU A 54 -16.57 3.55 -8.44
N TYR A 55 -15.48 2.95 -8.93
CA TYR A 55 -15.58 1.86 -9.90
C TYR A 55 -16.30 0.64 -9.34
N LEU A 56 -16.06 0.26 -8.07
CA LEU A 56 -16.81 -0.83 -7.43
C LEU A 56 -18.32 -0.53 -7.36
N THR A 57 -18.68 0.72 -7.06
CA THR A 57 -20.09 1.16 -7.05
C THR A 57 -20.71 1.05 -8.44
N LEU A 58 -20.02 1.56 -9.47
CA LEU A 58 -20.47 1.48 -10.85
C LEU A 58 -20.59 0.02 -11.31
N TYR A 59 -19.58 -0.79 -11.03
CA TYR A 59 -19.54 -2.22 -11.38
C TYR A 59 -20.71 -2.99 -10.75
N SER A 60 -21.00 -2.73 -9.46
CA SER A 60 -22.08 -3.40 -8.75
C SER A 60 -23.47 -3.10 -9.32
N ALA A 61 -23.66 -1.91 -9.92
CA ALA A 61 -24.94 -1.47 -10.47
C ALA A 61 -25.09 -1.66 -11.99
N GLU A 62 -23.98 -1.79 -12.73
CA GLU A 62 -23.99 -1.84 -14.19
C GLU A 62 -24.68 -3.11 -14.72
N LYS A 63 -25.50 -2.97 -15.76
CA LYS A 63 -26.25 -4.06 -16.39
C LYS A 63 -25.77 -4.37 -17.80
N ASN A 64 -25.18 -3.40 -18.49
CA ASN A 64 -24.56 -3.59 -19.79
C ASN A 64 -23.27 -4.42 -19.63
N SER A 65 -23.22 -5.57 -20.29
CA SER A 65 -22.10 -6.51 -20.15
C SER A 65 -20.76 -5.96 -20.63
N GLU A 66 -20.77 -5.18 -21.70
CA GLU A 66 -19.55 -4.60 -22.28
C GLU A 66 -18.99 -3.51 -21.37
N LEU A 67 -19.84 -2.58 -20.94
CA LEU A 67 -19.43 -1.52 -20.03
C LEU A 67 -18.98 -2.10 -18.68
N LYS A 68 -19.69 -3.10 -18.14
CA LYS A 68 -19.29 -3.80 -16.93
C LYS A 68 -17.90 -4.44 -17.06
N LYS A 69 -17.62 -5.07 -18.20
CA LYS A 69 -16.30 -5.66 -18.47
C LYS A 69 -15.20 -4.60 -18.47
N GLN A 70 -15.43 -3.45 -19.11
CA GLN A 70 -14.47 -2.33 -19.10
C GLN A 70 -14.24 -1.76 -17.70
N ILE A 71 -15.30 -1.65 -16.88
CA ILE A 71 -15.16 -1.22 -15.48
C ILE A 71 -14.31 -2.24 -14.70
N ARG A 72 -14.56 -3.55 -14.87
CA ARG A 72 -13.74 -4.60 -14.25
C ARG A 72 -12.27 -4.50 -14.66
N GLU A 73 -11.99 -4.34 -15.96
CA GLU A 73 -10.63 -4.16 -16.47
C GLU A 73 -9.94 -2.94 -15.84
N ASN A 74 -10.66 -1.82 -15.68
CA ASN A 74 -10.12 -0.63 -15.02
C ASN A 74 -9.82 -0.86 -13.53
N ILE A 75 -10.67 -1.61 -12.81
CA ILE A 75 -10.44 -1.99 -11.42
C ILE A 75 -9.14 -2.80 -11.34
N LEU A 76 -9.02 -3.87 -12.12
CA LEU A 76 -7.85 -4.75 -12.11
C LEU A 76 -6.56 -4.04 -12.57
N LEU A 77 -6.67 -3.05 -13.46
CA LEU A 77 -5.52 -2.27 -13.91
C LEU A 77 -4.91 -1.42 -12.78
N ILE A 78 -5.72 -0.91 -11.86
CA ILE A 78 -5.23 -0.02 -10.80
C ILE A 78 -4.82 -0.74 -9.52
N THR A 79 -5.20 -2.01 -9.37
CA THR A 79 -4.89 -2.87 -8.22
C THR A 79 -3.70 -3.78 -8.49
N ASP A 80 -3.11 -4.25 -7.41
CA ASP A 80 -2.22 -5.40 -7.43
C ASP A 80 -2.99 -6.66 -7.89
N SER A 81 -2.29 -7.61 -8.51
CA SER A 81 -2.93 -8.82 -9.05
C SER A 81 -3.41 -9.77 -7.97
N ASP A 82 -2.71 -9.79 -6.83
CA ASP A 82 -2.97 -10.72 -5.72
C ASP A 82 -3.68 -10.00 -4.57
N MET A 83 -4.31 -8.86 -4.85
CA MET A 83 -4.97 -8.02 -3.85
C MET A 83 -6.09 -8.77 -3.14
N GLU A 84 -6.02 -8.78 -1.81
CA GLU A 84 -7.08 -9.26 -0.92
C GLU A 84 -7.80 -8.09 -0.22
N LEU A 85 -9.07 -8.32 0.11
CA LEU A 85 -9.88 -7.34 0.84
C LEU A 85 -10.97 -8.00 1.70
N PRO A 86 -11.49 -7.31 2.72
CA PRO A 86 -12.52 -7.85 3.58
C PRO A 86 -13.82 -7.99 2.80
N ASP A 87 -14.53 -9.09 3.06
CA ASP A 87 -15.84 -9.34 2.47
C ASP A 87 -16.91 -8.44 3.10
N PHE A 88 -17.10 -7.25 2.52
CA PHE A 88 -18.09 -6.27 2.97
C PHE A 88 -19.56 -6.73 2.80
N THR A 89 -19.80 -7.87 2.16
CA THR A 89 -21.14 -8.41 1.91
C THR A 89 -21.54 -9.53 2.88
N ALA A 90 -20.58 -10.06 3.64
CA ALA A 90 -20.82 -11.13 4.59
C ALA A 90 -20.99 -10.60 6.02
N SER A 91 -21.66 -11.40 6.87
CA SER A 91 -21.74 -11.14 8.30
C SER A 91 -20.40 -11.33 9.02
N THR A 92 -19.50 -12.13 8.44
CA THR A 92 -18.14 -12.35 8.92
C THR A 92 -17.16 -11.75 7.92
N SER A 93 -16.34 -10.80 8.38
CA SER A 93 -15.39 -10.04 7.57
C SER A 93 -14.11 -10.84 7.30
N ALA A 94 -14.24 -12.00 6.66
CA ALA A 94 -13.07 -12.73 6.16
C ALA A 94 -12.45 -11.99 4.98
N GLU A 95 -11.13 -12.05 4.86
CA GLU A 95 -10.41 -11.59 3.67
C GLU A 95 -10.65 -12.55 2.51
N ILE A 96 -10.88 -11.99 1.33
CA ILE A 96 -11.09 -12.71 0.08
C ILE A 96 -10.35 -12.01 -1.05
N GLU A 97 -10.00 -12.76 -2.09
CA GLU A 97 -9.39 -12.20 -3.30
C GLU A 97 -10.32 -11.20 -4.00
N LEU A 98 -9.74 -10.17 -4.62
CA LEU A 98 -10.48 -9.13 -5.35
C LEU A 98 -11.43 -9.71 -6.41
N GLU A 99 -11.00 -10.67 -7.20
CA GLU A 99 -11.83 -11.28 -8.24
C GLU A 99 -13.05 -12.03 -7.66
N THR A 100 -12.86 -12.67 -6.51
CA THR A 100 -13.94 -13.29 -5.76
C THR A 100 -14.91 -12.23 -5.26
N PHE A 101 -14.42 -11.16 -4.67
CA PHE A 101 -15.26 -10.04 -4.22
C PHE A 101 -16.06 -9.40 -5.36
N LEU A 102 -15.43 -9.15 -6.51
CA LEU A 102 -16.10 -8.61 -7.71
C LEU A 102 -17.26 -9.50 -8.12
N SER A 103 -17.05 -10.82 -8.14
CA SER A 103 -18.13 -11.77 -8.47
C SER A 103 -19.31 -11.69 -7.48
N LYS A 104 -19.05 -11.43 -6.19
CA LYS A 104 -20.08 -11.31 -5.15
C LYS A 104 -20.92 -10.03 -5.26
N ILE A 105 -20.29 -8.91 -5.61
CA ILE A 105 -20.97 -7.61 -5.67
C ILE A 105 -21.69 -7.37 -7.00
N GLU A 106 -21.51 -8.25 -7.98
CA GLU A 106 -22.10 -8.08 -9.30
C GLU A 106 -23.63 -8.01 -9.24
N ASN A 107 -24.21 -7.00 -9.88
CA ASN A 107 -25.65 -6.74 -9.93
C ASN A 107 -26.32 -6.52 -8.56
N GLN A 108 -25.55 -6.28 -7.50
CA GLN A 108 -26.06 -6.04 -6.15
C GLN A 108 -26.43 -4.57 -5.89
N SER A 109 -26.03 -3.64 -6.78
CA SER A 109 -26.23 -2.18 -6.63
C SER A 109 -25.72 -1.64 -5.28
N ILE A 110 -24.57 -2.13 -4.82
CA ILE A 110 -23.92 -1.70 -3.58
C ILE A 110 -23.25 -0.35 -3.80
N GLN A 111 -23.36 0.56 -2.83
CA GLN A 111 -22.69 1.85 -2.86
C GLN A 111 -21.52 1.86 -1.89
N PHE A 112 -20.35 2.29 -2.37
CA PHE A 112 -19.13 2.46 -1.60
C PHE A 112 -18.76 3.93 -1.54
N LYS A 113 -18.50 4.46 -0.35
CA LYS A 113 -18.13 5.88 -0.17
C LYS A 113 -17.08 6.06 0.90
N ILE A 114 -15.96 6.69 0.54
CA ILE A 114 -14.96 7.13 1.51
C ILE A 114 -15.51 8.32 2.28
N LYS A 115 -15.51 8.24 3.61
CA LYS A 115 -15.92 9.34 4.51
C LYS A 115 -14.76 10.21 4.93
N SER A 116 -13.61 9.60 5.18
CA SER A 116 -12.37 10.27 5.53
C SER A 116 -11.20 9.39 5.12
N ALA A 117 -10.08 10.02 4.78
CA ALA A 117 -8.84 9.33 4.46
C ALA A 117 -7.67 10.09 5.09
N GLN A 118 -6.66 9.36 5.51
CA GLN A 118 -5.39 9.87 6.00
C GLN A 118 -4.27 8.94 5.54
N ASN A 119 -3.12 9.51 5.21
CA ASN A 119 -1.92 8.72 5.00
C ASN A 119 -1.23 8.47 6.35
N SER A 120 -0.59 7.32 6.54
CA SER A 120 0.17 7.06 7.78
C SER A 120 1.37 8.01 7.95
N GLY A 121 1.84 8.66 6.88
CA GLY A 121 3.05 9.48 6.83
C GLY A 121 4.33 8.63 6.75
N GLU A 122 4.22 7.34 7.07
CA GLU A 122 5.34 6.39 7.07
C GLU A 122 5.51 5.78 5.67
N THR A 123 6.75 5.77 5.19
CA THR A 123 7.12 5.19 3.89
C THR A 123 8.01 3.98 4.14
N GLY A 124 7.56 2.80 3.72
CA GLY A 124 8.39 1.60 3.62
C GLY A 124 9.36 1.68 2.44
N ILE A 125 9.99 0.57 2.10
CA ILE A 125 10.97 0.54 0.99
C ILE A 125 10.29 0.92 -0.33
N ASN A 126 9.18 0.25 -0.68
CA ASN A 126 8.41 0.47 -1.91
C ASN A 126 6.90 0.53 -1.66
N SER A 127 6.51 0.98 -0.47
CA SER A 127 5.10 1.04 -0.09
C SER A 127 4.82 2.07 1.02
N TRP A 128 3.55 2.35 1.24
CA TRP A 128 3.03 3.04 2.42
C TRP A 128 1.61 2.59 2.72
N ILE A 129 1.06 3.04 3.86
CA ILE A 129 -0.31 2.71 4.27
C ILE A 129 -1.19 3.96 4.16
N ASN A 130 -2.38 3.80 3.58
CA ASN A 130 -3.48 4.76 3.73
C ASN A 130 -4.54 4.18 4.67
N SER A 131 -4.95 4.95 5.67
CA SER A 131 -6.09 4.61 6.53
C SER A 131 -7.31 5.43 6.12
N TYR A 132 -8.49 4.81 6.09
CA TYR A 132 -9.72 5.50 5.75
C TYR A 132 -10.96 4.85 6.39
N ILE A 133 -12.07 5.60 6.37
CA ILE A 133 -13.38 5.07 6.73
C ILE A 133 -14.18 4.86 5.46
N LEU A 134 -14.52 3.60 5.17
CA LEU A 134 -15.39 3.22 4.07
C LEU A 134 -16.82 3.02 4.57
N SER A 135 -17.76 3.70 3.94
CA SER A 135 -19.19 3.49 4.15
C SER A 135 -19.72 2.62 3.02
N VAL A 136 -20.31 1.49 3.35
CA VAL A 136 -20.91 0.54 2.40
C VAL A 136 -22.41 0.52 2.62
N THR A 137 -23.18 0.79 1.57
CA THR A 137 -24.65 0.75 1.61
C THR A 137 -25.16 -0.36 0.70
N GLN A 138 -25.86 -1.33 1.30
CA GLN A 138 -26.48 -2.46 0.63
C GLN A 138 -27.94 -2.57 1.06
N SER A 139 -28.86 -2.62 0.11
CA SER A 139 -30.31 -2.74 0.36
C SER A 139 -30.84 -1.74 1.39
N GLY A 140 -30.33 -0.50 1.36
CA GLY A 140 -30.73 0.60 2.26
C GLY A 140 -30.09 0.56 3.66
N LYS A 141 -29.26 -0.43 3.97
CA LYS A 141 -28.48 -0.50 5.22
C LYS A 141 -27.07 -0.01 4.97
N THR A 142 -26.59 0.90 5.81
CA THR A 142 -25.23 1.46 5.74
C THR A 142 -24.39 0.93 6.90
N SER A 143 -23.19 0.45 6.59
CA SER A 143 -22.17 0.03 7.57
C SER A 143 -20.86 0.77 7.31
N ASP A 144 -20.15 1.10 8.37
CA ASP A 144 -18.87 1.81 8.30
C ASP A 144 -17.72 0.89 8.71
N PHE A 145 -16.67 0.89 7.92
CA PHE A 145 -15.47 0.06 8.09
C PHE A 145 -14.25 0.96 8.20
N LYS A 146 -13.45 0.76 9.25
CA LYS A 146 -12.15 1.41 9.38
C LYS A 146 -11.12 0.50 8.74
N LEU A 147 -10.44 1.01 7.73
CA LEU A 147 -9.59 0.22 6.86
C LEU A 147 -8.19 0.80 6.81
N ASN A 148 -7.21 -0.09 6.67
CA ASN A 148 -5.88 0.22 6.21
C ASN A 148 -5.72 -0.41 4.83
N GLN A 149 -5.08 0.31 3.92
CA GLN A 149 -4.74 -0.22 2.61
C GLN A 149 -3.26 -0.03 2.33
N THR A 150 -2.62 -1.11 1.90
CA THR A 150 -1.25 -1.08 1.40
C THR A 150 -1.23 -0.46 0.01
N ILE A 151 -0.35 0.51 -0.17
CA ILE A 151 -0.10 1.15 -1.45
C ILE A 151 1.29 0.78 -1.89
N TYR A 152 1.40 0.08 -3.01
CA TYR A 152 2.68 -0.22 -3.62
C TYR A 152 3.09 0.92 -4.54
N PHE A 153 4.34 1.31 -4.47
CA PHE A 153 4.96 2.23 -5.41
C PHE A 153 6.27 1.60 -5.85
N THR A 154 6.20 0.91 -6.97
CA THR A 154 7.25 0.04 -7.50
C THR A 154 7.63 0.48 -8.90
N SER A 155 8.83 0.10 -9.33
CA SER A 155 9.27 0.33 -10.69
C SER A 155 9.00 -0.89 -11.55
N GLU A 156 8.39 -0.67 -12.70
CA GLU A 156 8.23 -1.66 -13.76
C GLU A 156 9.04 -1.26 -14.99
N GLU A 157 9.65 -2.23 -15.65
CA GLU A 157 10.29 -1.99 -16.94
C GLU A 157 9.24 -2.02 -18.05
N LYS A 158 9.10 -0.89 -18.76
CA LYS A 158 8.19 -0.75 -19.89
C LYS A 158 8.97 -0.52 -21.18
N GLN A 159 8.54 -1.19 -22.24
CA GLN A 159 9.12 -1.07 -23.57
C GLN A 159 8.42 0.04 -24.37
N PHE A 160 9.21 0.96 -24.90
CA PHE A 160 8.79 2.06 -25.78
C PHE A 160 9.52 1.94 -27.11
N GLY A 161 8.92 1.22 -28.06
CA GLY A 161 9.57 0.85 -29.32
C GLY A 161 10.75 -0.09 -29.08
N SER A 162 11.97 0.36 -29.36
CA SER A 162 13.20 -0.41 -29.12
C SER A 162 13.90 -0.08 -27.79
N LYS A 163 13.35 0.82 -26.98
CA LYS A 163 13.95 1.27 -25.71
C LYS A 163 13.16 0.75 -24.52
N THR A 164 13.86 0.26 -23.51
CA THR A 164 13.27 -0.07 -22.20
C THR A 164 13.51 1.08 -21.22
N LYS A 165 12.48 1.41 -20.43
CA LYS A 165 12.58 2.40 -19.35
C LYS A 165 11.90 1.87 -18.10
N SER A 166 12.52 2.11 -16.96
CA SER A 166 11.92 1.93 -15.64
C SER A 166 10.90 3.04 -15.39
N VAL A 167 9.63 2.66 -15.22
CA VAL A 167 8.52 3.55 -14.91
C VAL A 167 8.00 3.19 -13.53
N TRP A 168 7.88 4.17 -12.65
CA TRP A 168 7.31 3.96 -11.33
C TRP A 168 5.80 4.14 -11.38
N GLU A 169 5.08 3.21 -10.78
CA GLU A 169 3.63 3.28 -10.71
C GLU A 169 3.09 2.93 -9.33
N ILE A 170 1.94 3.51 -9.03
CA ILE A 170 1.19 3.21 -7.82
C ILE A 170 0.23 2.07 -8.12
N LYS A 171 0.22 1.04 -7.27
CA LYS A 171 -0.76 -0.04 -7.28
C LYS A 171 -1.46 -0.13 -5.93
N LEU A 172 -2.77 -0.34 -5.98
CA LEU A 172 -3.58 -0.54 -4.78
C LEU A 172 -3.46 -1.99 -4.35
N GLY A 173 -2.85 -2.22 -3.18
CA GLY A 173 -2.71 -3.55 -2.59
C GLY A 173 -3.79 -3.85 -1.55
N ASP A 174 -3.46 -4.79 -0.67
CA ASP A 174 -4.38 -5.38 0.29
C ASP A 174 -5.09 -4.37 1.18
N ILE A 175 -6.33 -4.69 1.51
CA ILE A 175 -7.17 -3.93 2.44
C ILE A 175 -7.39 -4.78 3.67
N GLU A 176 -7.13 -4.20 4.84
CA GLU A 176 -7.27 -4.85 6.13
C GLU A 176 -8.17 -4.03 7.05
N MET A 177 -8.89 -4.71 7.94
CA MET A 177 -9.67 -4.06 8.99
C MET A 177 -8.74 -3.51 10.08
N ARG A 178 -8.98 -2.27 10.50
CA ARG A 178 -8.21 -1.60 11.56
C ARG A 178 -8.78 -1.83 12.96
#